data_AF-A0A8S4S4R8-F1
#
_entry.id   AF-A0A8S4S4R8-F1
#
_cell.length_a   1.000
_cell.length_b   1.000
_cell.length_c   1.000
_cell.angle_alpha   90.00
_cell.angle_beta   90.00
_cell.angle_gamma   90.00
#
_symmetry.space_group_name_H-M   'P 1'
#
loop_
_entity.id
_entity.type
_entity.pdbx_description
1 polymer ?
#
loop_
_entity_poly.entity_id
_entity_poly.type
_entity_poly.pdbx_seq_one_letter_code
_entity_poly.pdbx_strand_id
1 'polypeptide(L)'
;MNYIPNGTCLLTKGLIRRLGVTQRAMETAMLGVSLRDQIGNQKIHRRTRVTETTKLKWQWAEHIARRADGLWGPKVLEWRPRTGKRSVGRPPTRWIDDIKRVARSR
;
A
#
# COMPACT_ATOMS: atom_id res chain seq x y z
N MET A 1 -4.58 -24.46 3.62
CA MET A 1 -5.85 -23.86 3.15
C MET A 1 -5.60 -22.37 2.93
N ASN A 2 -5.30 -21.94 1.70
CA ASN A 2 -4.84 -20.57 1.42
C ASN A 2 -6.02 -19.65 1.18
N TYR A 3 -6.56 -19.05 2.24
CA TYR A 3 -7.59 -18.00 2.13
C TYR A 3 -6.92 -16.71 1.64
N ILE A 4 -7.16 -16.34 0.37
CA ILE A 4 -6.62 -15.11 -0.22
C ILE A 4 -7.74 -14.06 -0.23
N PRO A 5 -7.64 -12.98 0.58
CA PRO A 5 -8.69 -11.98 0.65
C PRO A 5 -8.88 -11.25 -0.69
N ASN A 6 -10.14 -10.96 -1.00
CA ASN A 6 -10.62 -10.53 -2.32
C ASN A 6 -11.04 -9.05 -2.40
N GLY A 7 -10.85 -8.24 -1.34
CA GLY A 7 -11.36 -6.87 -1.25
C GLY A 7 -10.45 -5.77 -1.80
N THR A 8 -10.82 -4.53 -1.52
CA THR A 8 -10.54 -3.34 -2.37
C THR A 8 -9.34 -2.48 -1.90
N CYS A 9 -8.45 -2.98 -1.04
CA CYS A 9 -7.31 -2.23 -0.49
C CYS A 9 -6.18 -1.91 -1.51
N LEU A 10 -6.53 -1.65 -2.76
CA LEU A 10 -5.63 -1.49 -3.91
C LEU A 10 -4.62 -0.37 -3.70
N LEU A 11 -3.38 -0.62 -4.11
CA LEU A 11 -2.36 0.41 -4.27
C LEU A 11 -2.25 0.76 -5.75
N THR A 12 -3.18 1.60 -6.22
CA THR A 12 -3.09 2.15 -7.57
C THR A 12 -1.79 2.94 -7.71
N LYS A 13 -1.16 2.93 -8.89
CA LYS A 13 0.08 3.70 -9.16
C LYS A 13 -0.03 5.17 -8.72
N GLY A 14 -1.19 5.80 -8.93
CA GLY A 14 -1.46 7.17 -8.48
C GLY A 14 -1.44 7.33 -6.95
N LEU A 15 -1.98 6.35 -6.21
CA LEU A 15 -1.98 6.36 -4.74
C LEU A 15 -0.57 6.14 -4.19
N ILE A 16 0.19 5.20 -4.76
CA ILE A 16 1.60 4.98 -4.40
C ILE A 16 2.40 6.27 -4.59
N ARG A 17 2.20 6.97 -5.73
CA ARG A 17 2.88 8.24 -5.99
C ARG A 17 2.54 9.29 -4.94
N ARG A 18 1.25 9.45 -4.60
CA ARG A 18 0.80 10.39 -3.56
C ARG A 18 1.41 10.06 -2.20
N LEU A 19 1.37 8.79 -1.79
CA LEU A 19 1.99 8.33 -0.55
C LEU A 19 3.50 8.61 -0.52
N GLY A 20 4.20 8.39 -1.64
CA GLY A 20 5.63 8.69 -1.74
C GLY A 20 5.93 10.19 -1.65
N VAL A 21 5.09 11.04 -2.24
CA VAL A 21 5.23 12.51 -2.12
C VAL A 21 4.99 12.94 -0.67
N THR A 22 3.94 12.44 -0.03
CA THR A 22 3.66 12.78 1.38
C THR A 22 4.76 12.29 2.32
N GLN A 23 5.28 11.08 2.11
CA GLN A 23 6.35 10.53 2.92
C GLN A 23 7.63 11.36 2.79
N ARG A 24 8.00 11.73 1.56
CA ARG A 24 9.17 12.61 1.34
C ARG A 24 9.02 13.96 2.00
N ALA A 25 7.84 14.58 1.91
CA ALA A 25 7.55 15.85 2.57
C ALA A 25 7.71 15.74 4.10
N MET A 26 7.23 14.64 4.70
CA MET A 26 7.43 14.34 6.11
C MET A 26 8.92 14.14 6.45
N GLU A 27 9.64 13.35 5.65
CA GLU A 27 11.08 13.11 5.86
C GLU A 27 11.91 14.39 5.76
N THR A 28 11.59 15.29 4.82
CA THR A 28 12.25 16.60 4.73
C THR A 28 11.94 17.49 5.91
N ALA A 29 10.69 17.47 6.41
CA ALA A 29 10.28 18.24 7.58
C ALA A 29 10.98 17.73 8.86
N MET A 30 11.09 16.41 9.02
CA MET A 30 11.80 15.79 10.15
C MET A 30 13.28 16.20 10.22
N LEU A 31 13.93 16.39 9.07
CA LEU A 31 15.34 16.78 8.99
C LEU A 31 15.55 18.30 8.89
N GLY A 32 14.48 19.10 8.82
CA GLY A 32 14.58 20.56 8.61
C GLY A 32 15.24 20.95 7.28
N VAL A 33 15.17 20.08 6.26
CA VAL A 33 15.84 20.29 4.97
C VAL A 33 14.97 21.12 4.04
N SER A 34 15.58 22.14 3.45
CA SER A 34 14.98 23.00 2.44
C SER A 34 15.42 22.61 1.03
N LEU A 35 14.74 23.15 0.02
CA LEU A 35 15.15 22.96 -1.38
C LEU A 35 16.54 23.56 -1.69
N ARG A 36 17.02 24.53 -0.89
CA ARG A 36 18.32 25.18 -1.08
C ARG A 36 19.49 24.26 -0.76
N ASP A 37 19.27 23.28 0.11
CA ASP A 37 20.32 22.35 0.54
C ASP A 37 20.70 21.37 -0.58
N GLN A 38 19.91 21.30 -1.67
CA GLN A 38 20.13 20.45 -2.84
C GLN A 38 20.46 18.98 -2.48
N ILE A 39 19.86 18.49 -1.40
CA ILE A 39 20.10 17.13 -0.91
C ILE A 39 19.23 16.16 -1.71
N GLY A 40 19.86 15.13 -2.27
CA GLY A 40 19.14 14.07 -2.97
C GLY A 40 18.21 13.27 -2.04
N ASN A 41 17.03 12.91 -2.55
CA ASN A 41 16.01 12.13 -1.83
C ASN A 41 16.57 10.82 -1.21
N GLN A 42 17.51 10.16 -1.90
CA GLN A 42 18.13 8.94 -1.37
C GLN A 42 18.92 9.19 -0.08
N LYS A 43 19.57 10.36 0.03
CA LYS A 43 20.35 10.74 1.22
C LYS A 43 19.42 11.10 2.39
N ILE A 44 18.29 11.76 2.11
CA ILE A 44 17.22 12.03 3.09
C ILE A 44 16.68 10.70 3.63
N HIS A 45 16.29 9.79 2.74
CA HIS A 45 15.75 8.48 3.13
C HIS A 45 16.75 7.64 3.95
N ARG A 46 18.04 7.63 3.59
CA ARG A 46 19.10 6.94 4.37
C ARG A 46 19.28 7.52 5.78
N ARG A 47 19.06 8.83 5.94
CA ARG A 47 19.18 9.52 7.24
C ARG A 47 17.96 9.26 8.12
N THR A 48 16.75 9.35 7.58
CA THR A 48 15.52 9.13 8.35
C THR A 48 15.26 7.67 8.68
N ARG A 49 15.69 6.73 7.81
CA ARG A 49 15.46 5.27 7.93
C ARG A 49 13.97 4.93 8.15
N VAL A 50 13.07 5.81 7.71
CA VAL A 50 11.63 5.61 7.82
C VAL A 50 11.24 4.44 6.93
N THR A 51 10.43 3.53 7.46
CA THR A 51 9.94 2.39 6.67
C THR A 51 8.93 2.90 5.66
N GLU A 52 9.13 2.53 4.39
CA GLU A 52 8.22 2.86 3.31
C GLU A 52 6.76 2.53 3.68
N THR A 53 5.89 3.53 3.56
CA THR A 53 4.45 3.43 3.86
C THR A 53 3.78 2.25 3.15
N THR A 54 4.21 1.94 1.93
CA THR A 54 3.73 0.78 1.16
C THR A 54 4.09 -0.54 1.83
N LYS A 55 5.31 -0.69 2.36
CA LYS A 55 5.76 -1.92 3.05
C LYS A 55 4.97 -2.12 4.35
N LEU A 56 4.80 -1.07 5.15
CA LEU A 56 3.99 -1.13 6.37
C LEU A 56 2.55 -1.55 6.10
N LYS A 57 1.96 -1.02 5.02
CA LYS A 57 0.62 -1.43 4.58
C LYS A 57 0.58 -2.91 4.22
N TRP A 58 1.57 -3.43 3.50
CA TRP A 58 1.63 -4.85 3.14
C TRP A 58 1.83 -5.75 4.37
N GLN A 59 2.72 -5.38 5.29
CA GLN A 59 2.93 -6.10 6.55
C GLN A 59 1.65 -6.13 7.40
N TRP A 60 0.94 -5.01 7.48
CA TRP A 60 -0.35 -4.95 8.16
C TRP A 60 -1.38 -5.85 7.48
N ALA A 61 -1.49 -5.79 6.16
CA ALA A 61 -2.45 -6.63 5.42
C ALA A 61 -2.14 -8.12 5.58
N GLU A 62 -0.86 -8.50 5.56
CA GLU A 62 -0.40 -9.86 5.83
C GLU A 62 -0.70 -10.30 7.27
N HIS A 63 -0.47 -9.41 8.25
CA HIS A 63 -0.78 -9.67 9.66
C HIS A 63 -2.27 -9.90 9.88
N ILE A 64 -3.12 -9.06 9.27
CA ILE A 64 -4.57 -9.20 9.36
C ILE A 64 -5.06 -10.46 8.63
N ALA A 65 -4.49 -10.81 7.48
CA ALA A 65 -4.86 -12.02 6.76
C ALA A 65 -4.51 -13.32 7.52
N ARG A 66 -3.50 -13.30 8.40
CA ARG A 66 -3.11 -14.45 9.24
C ARG A 66 -3.95 -14.59 10.51
N ARG A 67 -4.67 -13.55 10.94
CA ARG A 67 -5.55 -13.62 12.11
C ARG A 67 -6.82 -14.42 11.77
N ALA A 68 -7.12 -15.43 12.58
CA ALA A 68 -8.32 -16.26 12.46
C ALA A 68 -9.43 -15.84 13.46
N ASP A 69 -9.23 -14.71 14.13
CA ASP A 69 -9.88 -14.32 15.38
C ASP A 69 -11.38 -13.92 15.23
N GLY A 70 -12.00 -14.14 14.06
CA GLY A 70 -13.39 -13.74 13.76
C GLY A 70 -13.65 -12.22 13.78
N LEU A 71 -12.60 -11.42 14.01
CA LEU A 71 -12.64 -9.97 14.12
C LEU A 71 -12.90 -9.29 12.77
N TRP A 72 -13.16 -7.99 12.82
CA TRP A 72 -13.49 -7.18 11.65
C TRP A 72 -12.35 -7.06 10.62
N GLY A 73 -11.10 -7.34 11.00
CA GLY A 73 -9.93 -7.19 10.13
C GLY A 73 -10.04 -7.98 8.81
N PRO A 74 -10.21 -9.31 8.85
CA PRO A 74 -10.48 -10.11 7.66
C PRO A 74 -11.72 -9.64 6.87
N LYS A 75 -12.80 -9.24 7.56
CA LYS A 75 -14.02 -8.72 6.91
C LYS A 75 -13.75 -7.43 6.14
N VAL A 76 -12.92 -6.53 6.67
CA VAL A 76 -12.50 -5.28 6.00
C VAL A 76 -11.63 -5.58 4.78
N LEU A 77 -10.75 -6.57 4.86
CA LEU A 77 -9.95 -7.02 3.71
C LEU A 77 -10.79 -7.70 2.62
N GLU A 78 -11.92 -8.32 2.97
CA GLU A 78 -12.86 -8.90 2.01
C GLU A 78 -13.90 -7.88 1.50
N TRP A 79 -14.09 -6.78 2.23
CA TRP A 79 -15.18 -5.85 2.01
C TRP A 79 -15.18 -5.26 0.59
N ARG A 80 -16.36 -5.36 -0.04
CA ARG A 80 -16.65 -4.81 -1.36
C ARG A 80 -17.88 -3.91 -1.25
N PRO A 81 -17.72 -2.58 -1.40
CA PRO A 81 -18.83 -1.64 -1.27
C PRO A 81 -19.81 -1.67 -2.46
N ARG A 82 -19.61 -2.53 -3.47
CA ARG A 82 -20.44 -2.58 -4.68
C ARG A 82 -21.13 -3.94 -4.83
N THR A 83 -22.46 -3.92 -4.70
CA THR A 83 -23.36 -5.08 -4.89
C THR A 83 -23.89 -5.20 -6.33
N GLY A 84 -23.32 -4.45 -7.30
CA GLY A 84 -23.85 -4.33 -8.67
C GLY A 84 -23.14 -5.15 -9.76
N LYS A 85 -23.77 -5.27 -10.94
CA LYS A 85 -23.18 -5.90 -12.15
C LYS A 85 -21.95 -5.13 -12.64
N ARG A 86 -21.00 -5.84 -13.24
CA ARG A 86 -19.70 -5.28 -13.70
C ARG A 86 -19.88 -4.45 -14.97
N SER A 87 -19.13 -3.35 -15.08
CA SER A 87 -18.98 -2.63 -16.35
C SER A 87 -18.15 -3.49 -17.33
N VAL A 88 -18.54 -3.49 -18.60
CA VAL A 88 -17.97 -4.36 -19.66
C VAL A 88 -16.60 -3.86 -20.17
N GLY A 89 -16.13 -2.71 -19.69
CA GLY A 89 -14.85 -2.10 -20.10
C GLY A 89 -13.70 -2.48 -19.18
N ARG A 90 -13.11 -1.48 -18.51
CA ARG A 90 -11.95 -1.64 -17.62
C ARG A 90 -12.38 -2.26 -16.28
N PRO A 91 -12.15 -3.56 -16.05
CA PRO A 91 -12.52 -4.17 -14.79
C PRO A 91 -11.62 -3.59 -13.70
N PRO A 92 -12.14 -3.33 -12.49
CA PRO A 92 -11.30 -2.88 -11.38
C PRO A 92 -10.23 -3.94 -11.08
N THR A 93 -8.97 -3.51 -11.00
CA THR A 93 -7.85 -4.35 -10.54
C THR A 93 -8.20 -4.94 -9.18
N ARG A 94 -7.98 -6.23 -8.97
CA ARG A 94 -8.21 -6.89 -7.69
C ARG A 94 -6.94 -6.88 -6.85
N TRP A 95 -7.10 -7.00 -5.55
CA TRP A 95 -5.98 -7.20 -4.62
C TRP A 95 -5.11 -8.40 -4.99
N ILE A 96 -5.75 -9.49 -5.43
CA ILE A 96 -5.06 -10.68 -5.95
C ILE A 96 -4.15 -10.33 -7.13
N ASP A 97 -4.57 -9.42 -8.01
CA ASP A 97 -3.78 -9.05 -9.18
C ASP A 97 -2.53 -8.28 -8.75
N ASP A 98 -2.62 -7.46 -7.70
CA ASP A 98 -1.49 -6.78 -7.09
C ASP A 98 -0.54 -7.77 -6.38
N ILE A 99 -1.06 -8.75 -5.62
CA ILE A 99 -0.25 -9.81 -4.99
C ILE A 99 0.48 -10.62 -6.06
N LYS A 100 -0.24 -11.09 -7.10
CA LYS A 100 0.35 -11.87 -8.19
C LYS A 100 1.45 -11.09 -8.89
N ARG A 101 1.28 -9.78 -9.07
CA ARG A 101 2.31 -8.92 -9.68
C ARG A 101 3.56 -8.81 -8.80
N VAL A 102 3.42 -8.67 -7.49
CA VAL A 102 4.56 -8.58 -6.55
C VAL A 102 5.26 -9.94 -6.42
N ALA A 103 4.50 -11.03 -6.25
CA ALA A 103 5.04 -12.38 -6.07
C ALA A 103 5.74 -12.91 -7.34
N ARG A 104 5.29 -12.52 -8.54
CA ARG A 104 5.90 -12.92 -9.82
C ARG A 104 7.16 -12.11 -10.19
N SER A 105 7.43 -11.00 -9.47
CA SER A 105 8.61 -10.15 -9.69
C SER A 105 9.84 -10.60 -8.89
N ARG A 106 9.80 -11.82 -8.35
CA ARG A 106 10.84 -12.43 -7.52
C ARG A 106 11.33 -13.70 -8.20
#